data_AF-A0A2V8ZEX8-F1
#
_entry.id   AF-A0A2V8ZEX8-F1
#
_cell.length_a   1.000
_cell.length_b   1.000
_cell.length_c   1.000
_cell.angle_alpha   90.00
_cell.angle_beta   90.00
_cell.angle_gamma   90.00
#
_symmetry.space_group_name_H-M   'P 1'
#
loop_
_entity.id
_entity.type
_entity.pdbx_description
1 polymer ?
#
loop_
_entity_poly.entity_id
_entity_poly.type
_entity_poly.pdbx_seq_one_letter_code
_entity_poly.pdbx_strand_id
1 'polypeptide(L)'
;MPCKHYKEALIEAAASGAAPSGELRLHFGECASCREAFAQEQFLFSAIDSDRHAAANAEVPASLVPRVRARLEETIAPRLGWMQPLVLASACVALAFAVFLMARPHHAAPEEVAKQGPVMVPAPTAPKTNANPEKISPSGSQIGALRVNHFQVASSNREVLVPPDEREGLAHLVATLNERRDFAVALRAQRPEKKDGLVTVDPLQISDIEIKPLEGTETETSDGAGETH
;
A
#
# COMPACT_ATOMS: atom_id res chain seq x y z
N MET A 1 -3.25 -19.30 -39.90
CA MET A 1 -4.47 -18.91 -39.16
C MET A 1 -4.24 -17.55 -38.52
N PRO A 2 -4.75 -16.46 -39.12
CA PRO A 2 -4.49 -15.08 -38.69
C PRO A 2 -5.06 -14.74 -37.31
N CYS A 3 -6.07 -15.48 -36.83
CA CYS A 3 -6.73 -15.22 -35.54
C CYS A 3 -5.80 -15.30 -34.33
N LYS A 4 -4.74 -16.12 -34.38
CA LYS A 4 -3.80 -16.27 -33.25
C LYS A 4 -3.06 -14.97 -32.95
N HIS A 5 -2.81 -14.14 -33.96
CA HIS A 5 -2.08 -12.89 -33.78
C HIS A 5 -2.89 -11.87 -32.96
N TYR A 6 -4.22 -11.90 -33.07
CA TYR A 6 -5.13 -10.99 -32.39
C TYR A 6 -5.57 -11.45 -31.01
N LYS A 7 -5.12 -12.61 -30.53
CA LYS A 7 -5.60 -13.20 -29.27
C LYS A 7 -5.35 -12.30 -28.07
N GLU A 8 -4.12 -11.83 -27.88
CA GLU A 8 -3.76 -11.00 -26.72
C GLU A 8 -4.49 -9.65 -26.76
N ALA A 9 -4.52 -9.00 -27.94
CA ALA A 9 -5.23 -7.73 -28.12
C ALA A 9 -6.74 -7.87 -27.89
N LEU A 10 -7.33 -9.03 -28.24
CA LEU A 10 -8.73 -9.35 -27.97
C LEU A 10 -8.99 -9.49 -26.46
N ILE A 11 -8.15 -10.24 -25.75
CA ILE A 11 -8.28 -10.44 -24.30
C ILE A 11 -8.09 -9.10 -23.57
N GLU A 12 -7.11 -8.31 -23.96
CA GLU A 12 -6.84 -6.98 -23.38
C GLU A 12 -8.02 -6.01 -23.62
N ALA A 13 -8.57 -6.00 -24.84
CA ALA A 13 -9.76 -5.20 -25.14
C ALA A 13 -10.98 -5.66 -24.33
N ALA A 14 -11.15 -6.98 -24.15
CA ALA A 14 -12.25 -7.54 -23.36
C ALA A 14 -12.11 -7.20 -21.87
N ALA A 15 -10.90 -7.30 -21.31
CA ALA A 15 -10.60 -7.01 -19.91
C ALA A 15 -10.72 -5.52 -19.58
N SER A 16 -10.34 -4.64 -20.51
CA SER A 16 -10.43 -3.19 -20.30
C SER A 16 -11.85 -2.63 -20.48
N GLY A 17 -12.76 -3.40 -21.10
CA GLY A 17 -14.09 -2.94 -21.50
C GLY A 17 -14.07 -1.88 -22.60
N ALA A 18 -12.90 -1.57 -23.17
CA ALA A 18 -12.77 -0.60 -24.24
C ALA A 18 -13.25 -1.19 -25.58
N ALA A 19 -13.78 -0.33 -26.45
CA ALA A 19 -14.15 -0.74 -27.80
C ALA A 19 -12.88 -1.15 -28.58
N PRO A 20 -12.88 -2.30 -29.29
CA PRO A 20 -11.76 -2.72 -30.10
C PRO A 20 -11.47 -1.67 -31.18
N SER A 21 -10.20 -1.31 -31.36
CA SER A 21 -9.75 -0.26 -32.28
C SER A 21 -8.73 -0.79 -33.30
N GLY A 22 -8.42 0.02 -34.32
CA GLY A 22 -7.41 -0.30 -35.33
C GLY A 22 -7.69 -1.59 -36.13
N GLU A 23 -6.64 -2.40 -36.30
CA GLU A 23 -6.69 -3.66 -37.06
C GLU A 23 -7.62 -4.69 -36.42
N LEU A 24 -7.73 -4.72 -35.09
CA LEU A 24 -8.62 -5.65 -34.39
C LEU A 24 -10.09 -5.38 -34.75
N ARG A 25 -10.47 -4.11 -34.88
CA ARG A 25 -11.81 -3.71 -35.30
C ARG A 25 -12.11 -4.13 -36.73
N LEU A 26 -11.13 -3.97 -37.63
CA LEU A 26 -11.25 -4.44 -39.03
C LEU A 26 -11.40 -5.96 -39.06
N HIS A 27 -10.60 -6.68 -38.30
CA HIS A 27 -10.67 -8.14 -38.20
C HIS A 27 -12.03 -8.63 -37.68
N PHE A 28 -12.65 -7.93 -36.72
CA PHE A 28 -14.00 -8.25 -36.26
C PHE A 28 -15.08 -8.04 -37.34
N GLY A 29 -14.82 -7.20 -38.34
CA GLY A 29 -15.68 -7.08 -39.53
C GLY A 29 -15.68 -8.36 -40.37
N GLU A 30 -14.55 -9.06 -40.42
CA GLU A 30 -14.32 -10.20 -41.33
C GLU A 30 -14.40 -11.56 -40.62
N CYS A 31 -14.20 -11.63 -39.31
CA CYS A 31 -14.07 -12.88 -38.55
C CYS A 31 -15.15 -13.04 -37.46
N ALA A 32 -16.18 -13.85 -37.75
CA ALA A 32 -17.27 -14.13 -36.81
C ALA A 32 -16.79 -14.82 -35.52
N SER A 33 -15.88 -15.81 -35.62
CA SER A 33 -15.38 -16.54 -34.45
C SER A 33 -14.63 -15.66 -33.46
N CYS A 34 -13.89 -14.65 -33.94
CA CYS A 34 -13.20 -13.72 -33.05
C CYS A 34 -14.17 -12.76 -32.35
N ARG A 35 -15.30 -12.41 -32.98
CA ARG A 35 -16.36 -11.64 -32.31
C ARG A 35 -17.04 -12.45 -31.22
N GLU A 36 -17.35 -13.71 -31.48
CA GLU A 36 -17.95 -14.61 -30.49
C GLU A 36 -17.01 -14.82 -29.31
N ALA A 37 -15.72 -15.08 -29.57
CA ALA A 37 -14.70 -15.18 -28.52
C ALA A 37 -14.59 -13.88 -27.70
N PHE A 38 -14.60 -12.71 -28.36
CA PHE A 38 -14.58 -11.43 -27.66
C PHE A 38 -15.80 -11.22 -26.75
N ALA A 39 -17.01 -11.56 -27.21
CA ALA A 39 -18.21 -11.47 -26.40
C ALA A 39 -18.17 -12.43 -25.20
N GLN A 40 -17.62 -13.64 -25.39
CA GLN A 40 -17.44 -14.61 -24.32
C GLN A 40 -16.45 -14.11 -23.25
N GLU A 41 -15.30 -13.58 -23.66
CA GLU A 41 -14.32 -13.00 -22.73
C GLU A 41 -14.90 -11.79 -21.99
N GLN A 42 -15.61 -10.89 -22.68
CA GLN A 42 -16.25 -9.73 -22.05
C GLN A 42 -17.30 -10.16 -21.01
N PHE A 43 -18.09 -11.19 -21.32
CA PHE A 43 -19.03 -11.77 -20.37
C PHE A 43 -18.30 -12.31 -19.13
N LEU A 44 -17.21 -13.06 -19.32
CA LEU A 44 -16.41 -13.61 -18.23
C LEU A 44 -15.85 -12.51 -17.31
N PHE A 45 -15.23 -11.47 -17.88
CA PHE A 45 -14.71 -10.36 -17.09
C PHE A 45 -15.82 -9.62 -16.34
N SER A 46 -16.96 -9.37 -16.98
CA SER A 46 -18.11 -8.73 -16.31
C SER A 46 -18.66 -9.55 -15.15
N ALA A 47 -18.67 -10.89 -15.26
CA ALA A 47 -19.09 -11.78 -14.19
C ALA A 47 -18.12 -11.69 -13.01
N ILE A 48 -16.81 -11.74 -13.25
CA ILE A 48 -15.77 -11.60 -12.22
C ILE A 48 -15.90 -10.25 -11.51
N ASP A 49 -16.04 -9.16 -12.25
CA ASP A 49 -16.16 -7.83 -11.66
C ASP A 49 -17.44 -7.69 -10.83
N SER A 50 -18.56 -8.26 -11.29
CA SER A 50 -19.81 -8.23 -10.54
C SER A 50 -19.72 -9.00 -9.22
N ASP A 51 -19.05 -10.16 -9.21
CA ASP A 51 -18.83 -10.96 -8.00
C ASP A 51 -17.90 -10.23 -7.02
N ARG A 52 -16.82 -9.62 -7.52
CA ARG A 52 -15.92 -8.80 -6.69
C ARG A 52 -16.64 -7.59 -6.12
N HIS A 53 -17.47 -6.93 -6.91
CA HIS A 53 -18.29 -5.81 -6.44
C HIS A 53 -19.30 -6.27 -5.38
N ALA A 54 -19.94 -7.43 -5.56
CA ALA A 54 -20.86 -7.98 -4.57
C ALA A 54 -20.14 -8.32 -3.26
N ALA A 55 -18.96 -8.93 -3.34
CA ALA A 55 -18.15 -9.27 -2.16
C ALA A 55 -17.62 -8.03 -1.43
N ALA A 56 -17.17 -7.00 -2.19
CA ALA A 56 -16.64 -5.76 -1.62
C ALA A 56 -17.73 -4.90 -0.96
N ASN A 57 -18.97 -4.99 -1.46
CA ASN A 57 -20.13 -4.28 -0.91
C ASN A 57 -21.02 -5.19 -0.05
N ALA A 58 -20.54 -6.37 0.33
CA ALA A 58 -21.25 -7.24 1.27
C ALA A 58 -21.43 -6.50 2.59
N GLU A 59 -22.58 -6.70 3.23
CA GLU A 59 -22.90 -6.06 4.50
C GLU A 59 -21.79 -6.35 5.52
N VAL A 60 -21.15 -5.28 6.01
CA VAL A 60 -20.08 -5.39 6.99
C VAL A 60 -20.71 -5.78 8.32
N PRO A 61 -20.28 -6.89 8.97
CA PRO A 61 -20.85 -7.30 10.25
C PRO A 61 -20.72 -6.17 11.28
N ALA A 62 -21.79 -5.89 12.02
CA ALA A 62 -21.81 -4.84 13.04
C ALA A 62 -20.72 -5.00 14.12
N SER A 63 -20.20 -6.23 14.28
CA SER A 63 -19.10 -6.57 15.21
C SER A 63 -17.70 -6.22 14.70
N LEU A 64 -17.53 -5.91 13.41
CA LEU A 64 -16.21 -5.65 12.81
C LEU A 64 -15.60 -4.35 13.34
N VAL A 65 -16.38 -3.26 13.38
CA VAL A 65 -15.88 -1.95 13.83
C VAL A 65 -15.45 -1.99 15.32
N PRO A 66 -16.26 -2.51 16.27
CA PRO A 66 -15.82 -2.66 17.65
C PRO A 66 -14.57 -3.54 17.79
N ARG A 67 -14.48 -4.64 17.04
CA ARG A 67 -13.33 -5.56 17.10
C ARG A 67 -12.04 -4.90 16.59
N VAL A 68 -12.12 -4.15 15.48
CA VAL A 68 -10.97 -3.41 14.94
C VAL A 68 -10.51 -2.34 15.92
N ARG A 69 -11.44 -1.61 16.55
CA ARG A 69 -11.10 -0.62 17.60
C ARG A 69 -10.38 -1.27 18.78
N ALA A 70 -10.93 -2.37 19.31
CA ALA A 70 -10.30 -3.10 20.40
C ALA A 70 -8.87 -3.58 20.05
N ARG A 71 -8.64 -4.05 18.81
CA ARG A 71 -7.30 -4.44 18.33
C ARG A 71 -6.35 -3.25 18.14
N LEU A 72 -6.85 -2.10 17.73
CA LEU A 72 -6.04 -0.88 17.63
C LEU A 72 -5.64 -0.39 19.03
N GLU A 73 -6.55 -0.41 20.00
CA GLU A 73 -6.24 -0.04 21.39
C GLU A 73 -5.21 -1.00 22.01
N GLU A 74 -5.37 -2.30 21.79
CA GLU A 74 -4.41 -3.32 22.24
C GLU A 74 -3.01 -3.13 21.62
N THR A 75 -2.91 -2.61 20.40
CA THR A 75 -1.62 -2.38 19.72
C THR A 75 -0.99 -1.01 20.04
N ILE A 76 -1.79 0.00 20.37
CA ILE A 76 -1.33 1.36 20.72
C ILE A 76 -0.89 1.44 22.19
N ALA A 77 -1.62 0.81 23.10
CA ALA A 77 -1.34 0.88 24.54
C ALA A 77 0.07 0.42 24.95
N PRO A 78 0.65 -0.69 24.42
CA PRO A 78 2.00 -1.11 24.81
C PRO A 78 3.12 -0.26 24.20
N ARG A 79 2.87 0.46 23.08
CA ARG A 79 3.91 1.25 22.39
C ARG A 79 4.10 2.65 22.97
N LEU A 80 3.02 3.30 23.44
CA LEU A 80 3.10 4.66 23.99
C LEU A 80 3.81 4.73 25.34
N GLY A 81 3.68 3.69 26.17
CA GLY A 81 4.28 3.67 27.52
C GLY A 81 5.82 3.68 27.52
N TRP A 82 6.46 3.13 26.49
CA TRP A 82 7.93 3.11 26.39
C TRP A 82 8.51 4.31 25.63
N MET A 83 7.73 4.95 24.75
CA MET A 83 8.19 6.12 23.99
C MET A 83 8.02 7.45 24.72
N GLN A 84 7.09 7.54 25.68
CA GLN A 84 6.94 8.75 26.51
C GLN A 84 8.23 9.22 27.20
N PRO A 85 9.04 8.36 27.86
CA PRO A 85 10.29 8.81 28.48
C PRO A 85 11.33 9.25 27.43
N LEU A 86 11.35 8.63 26.24
CA LEU A 86 12.26 8.98 25.14
C LEU A 86 11.95 10.38 24.57
N VAL A 87 10.68 10.70 24.36
CA VAL A 87 10.26 12.01 23.86
C VAL A 87 10.56 13.11 24.89
N LEU A 88 10.26 12.87 26.17
CA LEU A 88 10.58 13.81 27.25
C LEU A 88 12.11 14.03 27.39
N ALA A 89 12.90 12.96 27.32
CA ALA A 89 14.36 13.06 27.36
C ALA A 89 14.91 13.90 26.18
N SER A 90 14.37 13.70 24.98
CA SER A 90 14.79 14.47 23.79
C SER A 90 14.49 15.98 23.92
N ALA A 91 13.32 16.32 24.48
CA ALA A 91 12.92 17.70 24.72
C ALA A 91 13.82 18.38 25.77
N CYS A 92 14.17 17.66 26.84
CA CYS A 92 15.09 18.15 27.87
C CYS A 92 16.51 18.40 27.30
N VAL A 93 17.01 17.50 26.46
CA VAL A 93 18.34 17.66 25.82
C VAL A 93 18.35 18.86 24.87
N ALA A 94 17.30 19.03 24.04
CA ALA A 94 17.18 20.16 23.14
C ALA A 94 17.11 21.49 23.92
N LEU A 95 16.35 21.53 25.02
CA LEU A 95 16.25 22.71 25.89
C LEU A 95 17.60 23.04 26.54
N ALA A 96 18.30 22.03 27.07
CA ALA A 96 19.63 22.22 27.66
C ALA A 96 20.64 22.74 26.63
N PHE A 97 20.58 22.24 25.39
CA PHE A 97 21.44 22.70 24.30
C PHE A 97 21.14 24.14 23.90
N ALA A 98 19.86 24.52 23.82
CA ALA A 98 19.45 25.89 23.54
C ALA A 98 19.92 26.86 24.64
N VAL A 99 19.77 26.48 25.91
CA VAL A 99 20.27 27.27 27.05
C VAL A 99 21.79 27.39 27.00
N PHE A 100 22.51 26.30 26.69
CA PHE A 100 23.97 26.31 26.56
C PHE A 100 24.45 27.25 25.44
N LEU A 101 23.76 27.26 24.28
CA LEU A 101 24.09 28.17 23.18
C LEU A 101 23.85 29.64 23.56
N MET A 102 22.78 29.93 24.31
CA MET A 102 22.46 31.30 24.76
C MET A 102 23.34 31.78 25.91
N ALA A 103 23.80 30.86 26.78
CA ALA A 103 24.69 31.17 27.90
C ALA A 103 26.17 31.24 27.52
N ARG A 104 26.54 30.85 26.28
CA ARG A 104 27.92 30.90 25.82
C ARG A 104 28.31 32.36 25.57
N PRO A 105 29.26 32.93 26.33
CA PRO A 105 29.68 34.31 26.09
C PRO A 105 30.28 34.40 24.68
N HIS A 106 29.73 35.29 23.86
CA HIS A 106 30.34 35.67 22.59
C HIS A 106 31.69 36.33 22.90
N HIS A 107 32.76 35.52 22.87
CA HIS A 107 34.09 36.06 22.74
C HIS A 107 34.16 36.74 21.37
N ALA A 108 34.06 38.07 21.38
CA ALA A 108 34.33 38.89 20.22
C ALA A 108 35.74 38.53 19.70
N ALA A 109 35.79 37.93 18.52
CA ALA A 109 37.05 37.73 17.82
C ALA A 109 37.64 39.12 17.50
N PRO A 110 38.93 39.37 17.76
CA PRO A 110 39.56 40.63 17.39
C PRO A 110 39.61 40.75 15.86
N GLU A 111 39.07 41.85 15.36
CA GLU A 111 39.10 42.24 13.96
C GLU A 111 40.53 42.69 13.59
N GLU A 112 41.34 41.80 13.03
CA GLU A 112 42.59 42.21 12.37
C GLU A 112 42.27 42.83 11.00
N VAL A 113 42.19 44.16 10.98
CA VAL A 113 42.15 44.99 9.78
C VAL A 113 43.49 44.89 9.05
N ALA A 114 43.56 44.08 8.00
CA ALA A 114 44.68 44.07 7.07
C ALA A 114 44.61 45.30 6.14
N LYS A 115 45.48 46.29 6.39
CA LYS A 115 45.79 47.39 5.46
C LYS A 115 46.47 46.84 4.21
N GLN A 116 45.82 46.92 3.05
CA GLN A 116 46.49 46.83 1.74
C GLN A 116 46.52 48.23 1.09
N GLY A 117 47.73 48.71 0.83
CA GLY A 117 48.00 49.95 0.09
C GLY A 117 47.94 49.76 -1.43
N PRO A 118 47.96 50.87 -2.21
CA PRO A 118 47.54 50.87 -3.62
C PRO A 118 48.72 50.72 -4.59
N VAL A 119 48.54 49.96 -5.69
CA VAL A 119 49.42 50.04 -6.87
C VAL A 119 48.60 49.89 -8.17
N MET A 120 48.50 51.03 -8.86
CA MET A 120 48.54 51.31 -10.32
C MET A 120 47.75 50.48 -11.36
N VAL A 121 46.93 51.22 -12.12
CA VAL A 121 46.25 50.90 -13.40
C VAL A 121 47.27 50.93 -14.57
N PRO A 122 47.02 50.27 -15.72
CA PRO A 122 46.36 50.95 -16.86
C PRO A 122 45.28 50.12 -17.59
N ALA A 123 44.31 50.86 -18.16
CA ALA A 123 43.20 50.44 -19.06
C ALA A 123 43.71 50.13 -20.50
N PRO A 124 42.90 50.00 -21.59
CA PRO A 124 41.43 49.98 -21.82
C PRO A 124 41.00 48.77 -22.74
N THR A 125 39.74 48.45 -23.07
CA THR A 125 38.77 49.12 -23.97
C THR A 125 37.45 48.32 -24.02
N ALA A 126 36.30 49.01 -24.04
CA ALA A 126 35.04 48.56 -24.66
C ALA A 126 35.08 48.93 -26.17
N PRO A 127 34.13 48.57 -27.10
CA PRO A 127 32.68 48.38 -26.90
C PRO A 127 31.96 47.38 -27.85
N LYS A 128 30.65 47.12 -27.64
CA LYS A 128 29.56 47.47 -28.59
C LYS A 128 28.19 46.87 -28.21
N THR A 129 27.29 47.81 -27.97
CA THR A 129 25.82 47.82 -28.01
C THR A 129 25.24 47.24 -29.30
N ASN A 130 24.07 46.57 -29.23
CA ASN A 130 22.88 46.90 -30.03
C ASN A 130 21.58 46.20 -29.52
N ALA A 131 20.56 47.05 -29.38
CA ALA A 131 19.10 46.88 -29.28
C ALA A 131 18.50 46.00 -30.42
N ASN A 132 17.27 45.42 -30.43
CA ASN A 132 16.08 45.27 -29.58
C ASN A 132 15.12 44.25 -30.31
N PRO A 133 13.77 44.25 -30.23
CA PRO A 133 12.90 43.18 -29.66
C PRO A 133 11.97 42.43 -30.64
N GLU A 134 11.45 41.24 -30.26
CA GLU A 134 10.12 40.71 -30.67
C GLU A 134 9.79 39.46 -29.82
N LYS A 135 8.84 39.54 -28.87
CA LYS A 135 7.40 39.20 -28.98
C LYS A 135 7.13 37.72 -29.36
N ILE A 136 6.63 36.95 -28.39
CA ILE A 136 5.39 36.14 -28.38
C ILE A 136 5.53 35.03 -27.32
N SER A 137 4.71 35.13 -26.27
CA SER A 137 4.28 34.03 -25.39
C SER A 137 3.13 33.28 -26.10
N PRO A 138 2.94 31.95 -25.95
CA PRO A 138 2.32 31.44 -24.74
C PRO A 138 2.80 30.05 -24.24
N SER A 139 2.68 29.88 -22.92
CA SER A 139 2.37 28.67 -22.16
C SER A 139 2.60 27.29 -22.81
N GLY A 140 3.64 26.60 -22.34
CA GLY A 140 3.85 25.17 -22.52
C GLY A 140 4.14 24.51 -21.18
N SER A 141 3.19 23.73 -20.69
CA SER A 141 3.22 22.92 -19.47
C SER A 141 4.50 22.08 -19.38
N GLN A 142 5.32 22.30 -18.34
CA GLN A 142 6.37 21.36 -17.96
C GLN A 142 5.73 20.19 -17.21
N ILE A 143 5.55 19.07 -17.91
CA ILE A 143 5.40 17.77 -17.27
C ILE A 143 6.66 16.98 -17.62
N GLY A 144 7.44 16.67 -16.57
CA GLY A 144 8.68 15.91 -16.67
C GLY A 144 8.42 14.55 -17.30
N ALA A 145 9.07 14.31 -18.44
CA ALA A 145 9.17 12.98 -19.02
C ALA A 145 10.12 12.15 -18.14
N LEU A 146 9.55 11.32 -17.26
CA LEU A 146 10.28 10.21 -16.66
C LEU A 146 10.49 9.15 -17.74
N ARG A 147 11.73 9.09 -18.26
CA ARG A 147 12.24 7.96 -19.03
C ARG A 147 12.15 6.70 -18.18
N VAL A 148 11.26 5.78 -18.53
CA VAL A 148 11.33 4.40 -18.05
C VAL A 148 12.21 3.63 -19.02
N ASN A 149 13.41 3.28 -18.57
CA ASN A 149 14.30 2.38 -19.29
C ASN A 149 13.67 0.99 -19.36
N HIS A 150 13.55 0.47 -20.59
CA HIS A 150 13.37 -0.95 -20.84
C HIS A 150 14.58 -1.72 -20.33
N PHE A 151 14.37 -2.57 -19.33
CA PHE A 151 15.29 -3.67 -19.03
C PHE A 151 14.65 -4.98 -19.50
N GLN A 152 15.24 -5.50 -20.56
CA GLN A 152 15.03 -6.84 -21.07
C GLN A 152 16.09 -7.73 -20.42
N VAL A 153 15.69 -8.61 -19.50
CA VAL A 153 16.53 -9.74 -19.06
C VAL A 153 15.66 -10.97 -18.93
N ALA A 154 15.89 -11.93 -19.82
CA ALA A 154 15.52 -13.31 -19.62
C ALA A 154 16.41 -13.90 -18.52
N SER A 155 15.87 -14.04 -17.32
CA SER A 155 16.40 -14.87 -16.25
C SER A 155 15.21 -15.50 -15.55
N SER A 156 15.20 -16.82 -15.45
CA SER A 156 14.14 -17.61 -14.80
C SER A 156 14.08 -17.43 -13.27
N ASN A 157 14.75 -16.42 -12.73
CA ASN A 157 14.67 -16.03 -11.34
C ASN A 157 13.62 -14.93 -11.20
N ARG A 158 12.47 -15.29 -10.63
CA ARG A 158 11.42 -14.34 -10.28
C ARG A 158 11.95 -13.42 -9.18
N GLU A 159 12.50 -12.29 -9.57
CA GLU A 159 12.88 -11.24 -8.62
C GLU A 159 11.60 -10.59 -8.08
N VAL A 160 11.40 -10.71 -6.77
CA VAL A 160 10.30 -10.06 -6.05
C VAL A 160 10.86 -8.79 -5.43
N LEU A 161 10.38 -7.64 -5.90
CA LEU A 161 10.74 -6.35 -5.33
C LEU A 161 10.04 -6.19 -3.97
N VAL A 162 10.82 -6.19 -2.90
CA VAL A 162 10.35 -5.92 -1.54
C VAL A 162 10.60 -4.45 -1.22
N PRO A 163 9.55 -3.66 -0.91
CA PRO A 163 9.69 -2.28 -0.46
C PRO A 163 10.69 -2.16 0.70
N PRO A 164 11.44 -1.05 0.82
CA PRO A 164 12.48 -0.90 1.82
C PRO A 164 11.97 -1.15 3.25
N ASP A 165 10.74 -0.71 3.54
CA ASP A 165 10.10 -0.84 4.86
C ASP A 165 9.71 -2.29 5.21
N GLU A 166 9.58 -3.16 4.21
CA GLU A 166 9.18 -4.57 4.39
C GLU A 166 10.38 -5.54 4.46
N ARG A 167 11.60 -5.05 4.17
CA ARG A 167 12.82 -5.88 4.15
C ARG A 167 13.15 -6.47 5.51
N GLU A 168 12.97 -5.70 6.57
CA GLU A 168 13.28 -6.13 7.94
C GLU A 168 12.29 -7.21 8.42
N GLY A 169 11.00 -7.04 8.13
CA GLY A 169 9.97 -8.04 8.42
C GLY A 169 10.21 -9.36 7.68
N LEU A 170 10.58 -9.28 6.39
CA LEU A 170 10.92 -10.46 5.61
C LEU A 170 12.17 -11.16 6.15
N ALA A 171 13.21 -10.41 6.54
CA ALA A 171 14.42 -10.97 7.14
C ALA A 171 14.12 -11.72 8.44
N HIS A 172 13.29 -11.14 9.32
CA HIS A 172 12.84 -11.80 10.55
C HIS A 172 12.02 -13.07 10.30
N LEU A 173 11.11 -13.03 9.32
CA LEU A 173 10.34 -14.20 8.93
C LEU A 173 11.25 -15.33 8.43
N VAL A 174 12.20 -15.01 7.54
CA VAL A 174 13.16 -15.99 7.02
C VAL A 174 14.04 -16.58 8.13
N ALA A 175 14.50 -15.75 9.07
CA ALA A 175 15.26 -16.23 10.23
C ALA A 175 14.44 -17.22 11.09
N THR A 176 13.18 -16.86 11.40
CA THR A 176 12.26 -17.71 12.17
C THR A 176 11.97 -19.04 11.46
N LEU A 177 11.80 -19.01 10.14
CA LEU A 177 11.58 -20.21 9.33
C LEU A 177 12.81 -21.10 9.26
N ASN A 178 14.02 -20.52 9.26
CA ASN A 178 15.26 -21.29 9.28
C ASN A 178 15.49 -22.00 10.62
N GLU A 179 15.06 -21.39 11.73
CA GLU A 179 15.07 -22.01 13.07
C GLU A 179 14.03 -23.13 13.17
N ARG A 180 12.86 -22.97 12.53
CA ARG A 180 11.76 -23.95 12.55
C ARG A 180 11.63 -24.67 11.21
N ARG A 181 12.65 -25.47 10.86
CA ARG A 181 12.71 -26.19 9.57
C ARG A 181 11.48 -27.04 9.29
N ASP A 182 10.91 -27.70 10.30
CA ASP A 182 9.72 -28.54 10.14
C ASP A 182 8.50 -27.73 9.67
N PHE A 183 8.36 -26.51 10.18
CA PHE A 183 7.30 -25.59 9.78
C PHE A 183 7.54 -25.02 8.37
N ALA A 184 8.79 -24.72 8.02
CA ALA A 184 9.15 -24.28 6.68
C ALA A 184 8.89 -25.37 5.62
N VAL A 185 9.09 -26.64 5.96
CA VAL A 185 8.74 -27.78 5.10
C VAL A 185 7.22 -27.88 4.91
N ALA A 186 6.44 -27.72 5.99
CA ALA A 186 4.98 -27.73 5.90
C ALA A 186 4.41 -26.60 5.03
N LEU A 187 5.00 -25.39 5.08
CA LEU A 187 4.61 -24.27 4.21
C LEU A 187 4.96 -24.48 2.73
N ARG A 188 6.02 -25.25 2.45
CA ARG A 188 6.45 -25.57 1.07
C ARG A 188 5.81 -26.82 0.51
N ALA A 189 5.24 -27.67 1.36
CA ALA A 189 4.54 -28.86 0.92
C ALA A 189 3.41 -28.42 -0.02
N GLN A 190 3.50 -28.84 -1.28
CA GLN A 190 2.41 -28.62 -2.23
C GLN A 190 1.16 -29.24 -1.62
N ARG A 191 0.08 -28.46 -1.61
CA ARG A 191 -1.25 -28.95 -1.24
C ARG A 191 -1.47 -30.22 -2.06
N PRO A 192 -1.70 -31.40 -1.44
CA PRO A 192 -1.92 -32.60 -2.21
C PRO A 192 -3.07 -32.32 -3.17
N GLU A 193 -2.83 -32.50 -4.46
CA GLU A 193 -3.86 -32.40 -5.48
C GLU A 193 -4.95 -33.40 -5.10
N LYS A 194 -6.01 -32.85 -4.51
CA LYS A 194 -7.21 -33.60 -4.19
C LYS A 194 -7.82 -33.93 -5.55
N LYS A 195 -7.47 -35.10 -6.11
CA LYS A 195 -8.25 -35.72 -7.18
C LYS A 195 -9.71 -35.58 -6.78
N ASP A 196 -10.52 -35.04 -7.68
CA ASP A 196 -11.94 -34.72 -7.55
C ASP A 196 -12.81 -35.94 -7.21
N GLY A 197 -12.57 -36.56 -6.06
CA GLY A 197 -13.58 -37.22 -5.28
C GLY A 197 -14.12 -36.15 -4.36
N LEU A 198 -15.31 -35.64 -4.65
CA LEU A 198 -16.15 -34.96 -3.68
C LEU A 198 -16.10 -35.79 -2.40
N VAL A 199 -15.31 -35.35 -1.42
CA VAL A 199 -15.43 -35.85 -0.06
C VAL A 199 -16.77 -35.30 0.37
N THR A 200 -17.79 -36.16 0.30
CA THR A 200 -19.03 -36.01 1.04
C THR A 200 -18.60 -35.81 2.48
N VAL A 201 -18.55 -34.56 2.91
CA VAL A 201 -18.34 -34.23 4.31
C VAL A 201 -19.65 -34.64 4.95
N ASP A 202 -19.67 -35.82 5.56
CA ASP A 202 -20.81 -36.21 6.38
C ASP A 202 -21.05 -35.09 7.39
N PRO A 203 -22.29 -34.55 7.46
CA PRO A 203 -22.61 -33.48 8.39
C PRO A 203 -22.13 -33.88 9.78
N LEU A 204 -21.32 -33.05 10.42
CA LEU A 204 -20.89 -33.28 11.80
C LEU A 204 -22.16 -33.40 12.65
N GLN A 205 -22.44 -34.62 13.12
CA GLN A 205 -23.54 -34.89 14.03
C GLN A 205 -23.11 -34.41 15.41
N ILE A 206 -23.35 -33.13 15.69
CA ILE A 206 -23.17 -32.56 17.03
C ILE A 206 -24.33 -33.11 17.85
N SER A 207 -24.05 -34.00 18.80
CA SER A 207 -25.04 -34.46 19.76
C SER A 207 -25.59 -33.26 20.54
N ASP A 208 -26.91 -33.19 20.71
CA ASP A 208 -27.57 -32.15 21.49
C ASP A 208 -26.93 -32.07 22.87
N ILE A 209 -26.38 -30.90 23.19
CA ILE A 209 -25.78 -30.63 24.49
C ILE A 209 -26.94 -30.47 25.47
N GLU A 210 -27.08 -31.42 26.38
CA GLU A 210 -28.06 -31.37 27.47
C GLU A 210 -27.61 -30.30 28.49
N ILE A 211 -28.11 -29.07 28.34
CA ILE A 211 -27.82 -27.98 29.27
C ILE A 211 -28.62 -28.24 30.54
N LYS A 212 -27.95 -28.79 31.57
CA LYS A 212 -28.51 -28.93 32.91
C LYS A 212 -28.73 -27.53 33.51
N PRO A 213 -29.97 -27.11 33.83
CA PRO A 213 -30.22 -25.84 34.48
C PRO A 213 -29.50 -25.79 35.83
N LEU A 214 -28.79 -24.71 36.09
CA LEU A 214 -28.24 -24.42 37.41
C LEU A 214 -29.41 -24.11 38.33
N GLU A 215 -29.78 -25.07 39.18
CA GLU A 215 -30.65 -24.80 40.33
C GLU A 215 -29.93 -23.87 41.31
N GLY A 216 -30.57 -22.73 41.59
CA GLY A 216 -30.29 -21.93 42.78
C GLY A 216 -29.89 -20.48 42.50
N THR A 217 -30.88 -19.59 42.46
CA THR A 217 -31.06 -18.55 43.50
C THR A 217 -32.34 -17.78 43.22
N GLU A 218 -33.46 -18.33 43.71
CA GLU A 218 -34.60 -17.51 44.11
C GLU A 218 -34.18 -16.79 45.41
N THR A 219 -34.20 -15.47 45.41
CA THR A 219 -34.74 -14.60 46.47
C THR A 219 -34.37 -13.15 46.13
N GLU A 220 -35.27 -12.45 45.44
CA GLU A 220 -35.42 -11.02 45.72
C GLU A 220 -36.91 -10.71 45.83
N THR A 221 -37.32 -10.68 47.08
CA THR A 221 -38.62 -10.31 47.62
C THR A 221 -38.90 -8.86 47.20
N SER A 222 -39.70 -8.66 46.16
CA SER A 222 -40.26 -7.35 45.84
C SER A 222 -41.52 -7.14 46.69
N ASP A 223 -41.30 -6.67 47.91
CA ASP A 223 -42.33 -6.12 48.79
C ASP A 223 -42.38 -4.59 48.58
N GLY A 224 -43.56 -4.08 48.25
CA GLY A 224 -43.86 -2.66 48.10
C GLY A 224 -45.18 -2.48 47.35
N ALA A 225 -46.33 -2.65 48.02
CA ALA A 225 -47.10 -1.53 48.60
C ALA A 225 -47.18 -0.36 47.59
N GLY A 226 -48.25 -0.17 46.83
CA GLY A 226 -49.62 0.01 47.28
C GLY A 226 -49.85 1.50 47.52
N GLU A 227 -50.48 2.20 46.57
CA GLU A 227 -51.33 3.36 46.87
C GLU A 227 -52.18 3.74 45.66
N THR A 228 -53.48 3.47 45.80
CA THR A 228 -54.59 4.05 45.05
C THR A 228 -54.95 5.40 45.66
N HIS A 229 -54.98 6.47 44.87
CA HIS A 229 -55.97 7.55 44.98
C HIS A 229 -56.02 8.39 43.71
#